data_AF-A0A2N5J053-F1
#
_entry.id   AF-A0A2N5J053-F1
#
_cell.length_a   1.000
_cell.length_b   1.000
_cell.length_c   1.000
_cell.angle_alpha   90.00
_cell.angle_beta   90.00
_cell.angle_gamma   90.00
#
_symmetry.space_group_name_H-M   'P 1'
#
loop_
_entity.id
_entity.type
_entity.pdbx_description
1 polymer ?
#
loop_
_entity_poly.entity_id
_entity_poly.type
_entity_poly.pdbx_seq_one_letter_code
_entity_poly.pdbx_strand_id
1 'polypeptide(L)'
;MCARCGTRQATGKRPRWGCGPVIHLAVVSAKRVRKTPEERIGEIERASIKLIAERGYNGISLKDVADEVGMSQPGLLHYVGTKEGLLSLLITDVYDSSGTPADFMGSGLPGSDPDALLFPAYLRFLVRHNAAQRQMVQLFLMLYIESVNPSHPLHEYYRNRPENIWEHYSRYPWRIPPEVGPWDPSMRPYLRRVIEAMDGVQMRWLCMPPVDLYDEWLAFERMIFPSPLWDGYR
;
A
#
# COMPACT_ATOMS: atom_id res chain seq x y z
N MET A 1 8.77 13.55 -85.65
CA MET A 1 7.61 12.86 -86.25
C MET A 1 6.39 13.07 -85.34
N CYS A 2 5.29 13.52 -85.94
CA CYS A 2 3.90 13.58 -85.45
C CYS A 2 3.48 12.25 -84.75
N ALA A 3 2.45 12.12 -83.90
CA ALA A 3 1.19 12.85 -83.79
C ALA A 3 0.35 12.37 -82.57
N ARG A 4 -0.51 13.29 -82.11
CA ARG A 4 -1.92 13.14 -81.68
C ARG A 4 -2.32 12.58 -80.31
N CYS A 5 -2.99 13.50 -79.62
CA CYS A 5 -4.05 13.39 -78.64
C CYS A 5 -5.23 12.49 -79.08
N GLY A 6 -5.90 11.87 -78.11
CA GLY A 6 -7.18 11.19 -78.27
C GLY A 6 -7.87 10.95 -76.93
N THR A 7 -8.78 11.85 -76.55
CA THR A 7 -9.72 11.72 -75.45
C THR A 7 -10.80 10.67 -75.76
N ARG A 8 -11.15 9.81 -74.80
CA ARG A 8 -12.47 9.15 -74.71
C ARG A 8 -12.92 9.04 -73.26
N GLN A 9 -14.09 9.64 -73.00
CA GLN A 9 -14.92 9.37 -71.83
C GLN A 9 -15.45 7.92 -71.90
N ALA A 10 -15.43 7.22 -70.76
CA ALA A 10 -16.21 6.01 -70.57
C ALA A 10 -16.86 6.05 -69.19
N THR A 11 -18.18 6.01 -69.22
CA THR A 11 -19.13 5.88 -68.11
C THR A 11 -19.02 4.47 -67.50
N GLY A 12 -18.98 4.37 -66.16
CA GLY A 12 -18.83 3.06 -65.50
C GLY A 12 -19.10 3.08 -64.00
N LYS A 13 -20.37 2.80 -63.65
CA LYS A 13 -20.94 2.27 -62.39
C LYS A 13 -20.01 2.16 -61.15
N ARG A 14 -20.41 2.80 -60.04
CA ARG A 14 -19.84 2.59 -58.69
C ARG A 14 -20.05 1.13 -58.24
N PRO A 15 -19.06 0.47 -57.63
CA PRO A 15 -19.26 -0.88 -57.08
C PRO A 15 -20.11 -0.82 -55.82
N ARG A 16 -21.08 -1.73 -55.75
CA ARG A 16 -21.93 -2.01 -54.58
C ARG A 16 -21.07 -2.82 -53.60
N TRP A 17 -20.65 -2.22 -52.49
CA TRP A 17 -20.03 -2.96 -51.39
C TRP A 17 -21.10 -3.83 -50.73
N GLY A 18 -20.92 -5.15 -50.81
CA GLY A 18 -21.83 -6.13 -50.22
C GLY A 18 -21.72 -6.15 -48.70
N CYS A 19 -22.87 -6.27 -48.02
CA CYS A 19 -22.94 -6.57 -46.60
C CYS A 19 -22.35 -7.98 -46.35
N GLY A 20 -21.16 -8.04 -45.77
CA GLY A 20 -20.62 -9.26 -45.17
C GLY A 20 -21.41 -9.65 -43.91
N PRO A 21 -21.42 -10.94 -43.51
CA PRO A 21 -22.14 -11.37 -42.33
C PRO A 21 -21.52 -10.76 -41.07
N VAL A 22 -22.33 -10.09 -40.27
CA VAL A 22 -21.96 -9.61 -38.94
C VAL A 22 -21.83 -10.84 -38.03
N ILE A 23 -20.60 -11.25 -37.74
CA ILE A 23 -20.33 -12.28 -36.74
C ILE A 23 -20.57 -11.64 -35.37
N HIS A 24 -21.75 -11.86 -34.79
CA HIS A 24 -21.99 -11.57 -33.39
C HIS A 24 -21.17 -12.57 -32.56
N LEU A 25 -20.00 -12.13 -32.06
CA LEU A 25 -19.32 -12.85 -30.98
C LEU A 25 -20.25 -12.83 -29.75
N ALA A 26 -20.81 -13.99 -29.42
CA ALA A 26 -21.51 -14.17 -28.16
C ALA A 26 -20.51 -14.02 -27.02
N VAL A 27 -20.66 -12.98 -26.20
CA VAL A 27 -19.97 -12.85 -24.92
C VAL A 27 -20.52 -13.96 -24.02
N VAL A 28 -19.70 -15.00 -23.79
CA VAL A 28 -20.03 -16.05 -22.84
C VAL A 28 -20.02 -15.42 -21.45
N SER A 29 -21.21 -15.19 -20.90
CA SER A 29 -21.38 -14.70 -19.53
C SER A 29 -20.87 -15.77 -18.57
N ALA A 30 -19.73 -15.50 -17.92
CA ALA A 30 -19.21 -16.36 -16.88
C ALA A 30 -20.24 -16.47 -15.75
N LYS A 31 -20.57 -17.70 -15.34
CA LYS A 31 -21.54 -17.98 -14.28
C LYS A 31 -21.09 -17.29 -12.99
N ARG A 32 -21.84 -16.28 -12.53
CA ARG A 32 -21.57 -15.57 -11.26
C ARG A 32 -21.62 -16.57 -10.11
N VAL A 33 -20.45 -16.93 -9.57
CA VAL A 33 -20.32 -17.70 -8.34
C VAL A 33 -20.70 -16.80 -7.17
N ARG A 34 -21.59 -17.27 -6.29
CA ARG A 34 -21.96 -16.55 -5.06
C ARG A 34 -20.75 -16.60 -4.11
N LYS A 35 -20.18 -15.44 -3.84
CA LYS A 35 -19.05 -15.26 -2.91
C LYS A 35 -19.55 -14.92 -1.52
N THR A 36 -18.78 -15.25 -0.50
CA THR A 36 -19.09 -14.84 0.88
C THR A 36 -18.85 -13.33 1.06
N PRO A 37 -19.42 -12.69 2.09
CA PRO A 37 -19.12 -11.31 2.43
C PRO A 37 -17.61 -11.04 2.62
N GLU A 38 -16.89 -11.97 3.24
CA GLU A 38 -15.45 -11.86 3.53
C GLU A 38 -14.62 -11.93 2.25
N GLU A 39 -14.94 -12.85 1.33
CA GLU A 39 -14.30 -12.91 0.02
C GLU A 39 -14.53 -11.62 -0.78
N ARG A 40 -15.72 -11.01 -0.63
CA ARG A 40 -16.04 -9.74 -1.26
C ARG A 40 -15.22 -8.59 -0.71
N ILE A 41 -15.12 -8.49 0.61
CA ILE A 41 -14.33 -7.47 1.30
C ILE A 41 -12.87 -7.56 0.86
N GLY A 42 -12.28 -8.76 0.87
CA GLY A 42 -10.90 -8.93 0.43
C GLY A 42 -10.66 -8.53 -1.04
N GLU A 43 -11.64 -8.67 -1.92
CA GLU A 43 -11.53 -8.15 -3.28
C GLU A 43 -11.63 -6.62 -3.36
N ILE A 44 -12.51 -6.02 -2.56
CA ILE A 44 -12.64 -4.56 -2.45
C ILE A 44 -11.33 -3.96 -1.92
N GLU A 45 -10.73 -4.57 -0.91
CA GLU A 45 -9.45 -4.16 -0.34
C GLU A 45 -8.34 -4.18 -1.39
N ARG A 46 -8.13 -5.32 -2.05
CA ARG A 46 -7.07 -5.47 -3.08
C ARG A 46 -7.24 -4.47 -4.22
N ALA A 47 -8.46 -4.28 -4.72
CA ALA A 47 -8.75 -3.33 -5.78
C ALA A 47 -8.47 -1.88 -5.32
N SER A 48 -8.87 -1.54 -4.10
CA SER A 48 -8.68 -0.19 -3.57
C SER A 48 -7.21 0.10 -3.25
N ILE A 49 -6.47 -0.87 -2.73
CA ILE A 49 -5.02 -0.77 -2.50
C ILE A 49 -4.31 -0.45 -3.80
N LYS A 50 -4.59 -1.22 -4.86
CA LYS A 50 -4.02 -1.00 -6.19
C LYS A 50 -4.36 0.40 -6.72
N LEU A 51 -5.64 0.77 -6.73
CA LEU A 51 -6.10 2.04 -7.33
C LEU A 51 -5.56 3.27 -6.59
N ILE A 52 -5.55 3.24 -5.25
CA ILE A 52 -5.02 4.34 -4.43
C ILE A 52 -3.50 4.43 -4.56
N ALA A 53 -2.78 3.29 -4.55
CA ALA A 53 -1.34 3.29 -4.75
C ALA A 53 -0.94 3.90 -6.11
N GLU A 54 -1.73 3.65 -7.16
CA GLU A 54 -1.48 4.18 -8.51
C GLU A 54 -1.89 5.64 -8.70
N ARG A 55 -3.02 6.08 -8.10
CA ARG A 55 -3.69 7.34 -8.47
C ARG A 55 -3.93 8.30 -7.30
N GLY A 56 -3.60 7.91 -6.08
CA GLY A 56 -3.97 8.63 -4.86
C GLY A 56 -5.45 8.48 -4.49
N TYR A 57 -5.79 8.81 -3.24
CA TYR A 57 -7.17 8.80 -2.77
C TYR A 57 -8.03 9.78 -3.56
N ASN A 58 -7.50 10.97 -3.84
CA ASN A 58 -8.25 12.01 -4.54
C ASN A 58 -8.49 11.66 -6.02
N GLY A 59 -7.62 10.84 -6.62
CA GLY A 59 -7.69 10.44 -8.03
C GLY A 59 -8.64 9.28 -8.34
N ILE A 60 -9.29 8.70 -7.32
CA ILE A 60 -10.21 7.57 -7.49
C ILE A 60 -11.65 7.90 -7.08
N SER A 61 -12.61 7.17 -7.62
CA SER A 61 -14.02 7.18 -7.20
C SER A 61 -14.45 5.80 -6.70
N LEU A 62 -15.54 5.74 -5.94
CA LEU A 62 -16.16 4.46 -5.58
C LEU A 62 -16.63 3.66 -6.81
N LYS A 63 -16.92 4.34 -7.92
CA LYS A 63 -17.25 3.68 -9.17
C LYS A 63 -16.03 2.94 -9.74
N ASP A 64 -14.84 3.54 -9.71
CA ASP A 64 -13.62 2.89 -10.20
C ASP A 64 -13.35 1.58 -9.44
N VAL A 65 -13.52 1.59 -8.12
CA VAL A 65 -13.38 0.38 -7.28
C VAL A 65 -14.47 -0.65 -7.62
N ALA A 66 -15.73 -0.22 -7.75
CA ALA A 66 -16.83 -1.11 -8.09
C ALA A 66 -16.64 -1.78 -9.46
N ASP A 67 -16.17 -1.01 -10.45
CA ASP A 67 -15.87 -1.50 -11.80
C ASP A 67 -14.69 -2.50 -11.77
N GLU A 68 -13.62 -2.21 -11.01
CA GLU A 68 -12.45 -3.12 -10.84
C GLU A 68 -12.85 -4.48 -10.25
N VAL A 69 -13.79 -4.51 -9.29
CA VAL A 69 -14.25 -5.76 -8.66
C VAL A 69 -15.49 -6.39 -9.30
N GLY A 70 -16.04 -5.77 -10.35
CA GLY A 70 -17.18 -6.27 -11.12
C GLY A 70 -18.54 -6.20 -10.40
N MET A 71 -18.74 -5.19 -9.55
CA MET A 71 -20.00 -4.94 -8.82
C MET A 71 -20.62 -3.58 -9.16
N SER A 72 -21.85 -3.34 -8.70
CA SER A 72 -22.46 -2.01 -8.81
C SER A 72 -21.93 -1.10 -7.70
N GLN A 73 -21.88 0.21 -7.94
CA GLN A 73 -21.49 1.18 -6.91
C GLN A 73 -22.39 1.14 -5.66
N PRO A 74 -23.73 1.01 -5.75
CA PRO A 74 -24.57 0.74 -4.56
C PRO A 74 -24.17 -0.56 -3.85
N GLY A 75 -23.83 -1.61 -4.62
CA GLY A 75 -23.29 -2.87 -4.09
C GLY A 75 -22.05 -2.66 -3.25
N LEU A 76 -21.08 -1.87 -3.73
CA LEU A 76 -19.87 -1.52 -3.00
C LEU A 76 -20.17 -0.72 -1.73
N LEU A 77 -21.05 0.26 -1.82
CA LEU A 77 -21.46 1.11 -0.70
C LEU A 77 -22.06 0.31 0.46
N HIS A 78 -22.71 -0.84 0.19
CA HIS A 78 -23.18 -1.72 1.26
C HIS A 78 -22.04 -2.28 2.13
N TYR A 79 -20.83 -2.41 1.59
CA TYR A 79 -19.67 -2.90 2.35
C TYR A 79 -18.91 -1.77 3.04
N VAL A 80 -18.69 -0.65 2.36
CA VAL A 80 -17.78 0.41 2.84
C VAL A 80 -18.48 1.65 3.36
N GLY A 81 -19.79 1.80 3.12
CA GLY A 81 -20.63 2.93 3.54
C GLY A 81 -20.35 4.21 2.76
N THR A 82 -19.11 4.70 2.77
CA THR A 82 -18.67 5.90 2.05
C THR A 82 -17.26 5.72 1.48
N LYS A 83 -16.76 6.73 0.76
CA LYS A 83 -15.38 6.73 0.26
C LYS A 83 -14.37 6.84 1.41
N GLU A 84 -14.73 7.55 2.47
CA GLU A 84 -13.99 7.65 3.71
C GLU A 84 -14.03 6.33 4.50
N GLY A 85 -15.19 5.66 4.52
CA GLY A 85 -15.31 4.34 5.12
C GLY A 85 -14.42 3.29 4.43
N LEU A 86 -14.22 3.41 3.11
CA LEU A 86 -13.23 2.61 2.39
C LEU A 86 -11.80 2.87 2.89
N LEU A 87 -11.43 4.13 3.16
CA LEU A 87 -10.10 4.42 3.73
C LEU A 87 -9.94 3.84 5.13
N SER A 88 -10.97 3.96 5.97
CA SER A 88 -10.96 3.38 7.30
C SER A 88 -10.68 1.89 7.23
N LEU A 89 -11.44 1.15 6.40
CA LEU A 89 -11.26 -0.28 6.17
C LEU A 89 -9.80 -0.61 5.81
N LEU A 90 -9.20 0.10 4.86
CA LEU A 90 -7.83 -0.18 4.41
C LEU A 90 -6.77 0.07 5.48
N ILE A 91 -6.96 1.09 6.32
CA ILE A 91 -5.99 1.44 7.34
C ILE A 91 -6.14 0.55 8.58
N THR A 92 -7.35 0.44 9.14
CA THR A 92 -7.56 -0.28 10.39
C THR A 92 -7.49 -1.79 10.23
N ASP A 93 -8.08 -2.30 9.15
CA ASP A 93 -8.32 -3.76 9.04
C ASP A 93 -7.19 -4.44 8.25
N VAL A 94 -6.44 -3.68 7.44
CA VAL A 94 -5.34 -4.21 6.61
C VAL A 94 -3.96 -3.70 7.03
N TYR A 95 -3.75 -2.39 7.17
CA TYR A 95 -2.42 -1.85 7.47
C TYR A 95 -2.02 -2.09 8.92
N ASP A 96 -2.85 -1.65 9.86
CA ASP A 96 -2.54 -1.67 11.29
C ASP A 96 -2.67 -3.08 11.92
N SER A 97 -3.20 -4.05 11.18
CA SER A 97 -3.50 -5.40 11.68
C SER A 97 -2.36 -6.42 11.54
N SER A 98 -1.22 -6.03 10.92
CA SER A 98 -0.10 -6.94 10.71
C SER A 98 1.26 -6.26 10.85
N GLY A 99 2.31 -7.05 11.11
CA GLY A 99 3.66 -6.52 11.34
C GLY A 99 3.83 -5.95 12.75
N THR A 100 2.94 -6.33 13.68
CA THR A 100 2.90 -5.82 15.05
C THR A 100 3.99 -6.45 15.94
N PRO A 101 4.31 -5.88 17.11
CA PRO A 101 5.17 -6.55 18.08
C PRO A 101 4.60 -7.89 18.56
N ALA A 102 3.27 -8.07 18.55
CA ALA A 102 2.63 -9.36 18.84
C ALA A 102 2.94 -10.41 17.76
N ASP A 103 2.89 -10.04 16.48
CA ASP A 103 3.30 -10.91 15.37
C ASP A 103 4.77 -11.30 15.49
N PHE A 104 5.62 -10.35 15.88
CA PHE A 104 7.03 -10.61 16.11
C PHE A 104 7.23 -11.62 17.26
N MET A 105 6.60 -11.43 18.41
CA MET A 105 6.66 -12.39 19.53
C MET A 105 6.21 -13.80 19.09
N GLY A 106 5.15 -13.88 18.29
CA GLY A 106 4.64 -15.15 17.73
C GLY A 106 5.53 -15.78 16.66
N SER A 107 6.50 -15.05 16.11
CA SER A 107 7.34 -15.50 14.98
C SER A 107 8.44 -16.49 15.37
N GLY A 108 8.89 -16.49 16.63
CA GLY A 108 10.03 -17.29 17.10
C GLY A 108 11.39 -16.88 16.52
N LEU A 109 11.48 -15.68 15.91
CA LEU A 109 12.72 -15.14 15.39
C LEU A 109 13.68 -14.72 16.51
N PRO A 110 15.00 -14.64 16.26
CA PRO A 110 15.95 -14.12 17.25
C PRO A 110 15.53 -12.75 17.79
N GLY A 111 15.51 -12.63 19.13
CA GLY A 111 15.09 -11.40 19.83
C GLY A 111 13.58 -11.27 20.02
N SER A 112 12.78 -12.27 19.62
CA SER A 112 11.31 -12.26 19.77
C SER A 112 10.80 -12.88 21.08
N ASP A 113 11.67 -13.16 22.04
CA ASP A 113 11.30 -13.74 23.33
C ASP A 113 10.36 -12.78 24.09
N PRO A 114 9.15 -13.21 24.50
CA PRO A 114 8.22 -12.36 25.25
C PRO A 114 8.81 -11.76 26.54
N ASP A 115 9.77 -12.44 27.18
CA ASP A 115 10.40 -11.98 28.42
C ASP A 115 11.70 -11.19 28.17
N ALA A 116 12.19 -11.16 26.93
CA ALA A 116 13.46 -10.52 26.56
C ALA A 116 13.41 -9.86 25.17
N LEU A 117 12.30 -9.17 24.87
CA LEU A 117 12.01 -8.64 23.54
C LEU A 117 13.02 -7.57 23.11
N LEU A 118 13.60 -7.72 21.92
CA LEU A 118 14.60 -6.80 21.39
C LEU A 118 13.99 -5.85 20.36
N PHE A 119 14.01 -4.55 20.65
CA PHE A 119 13.39 -3.53 19.80
C PHE A 119 14.03 -3.43 18.40
N PRO A 120 15.37 -3.38 18.23
CA PRO A 120 15.98 -3.42 16.89
C PRO A 120 15.64 -4.70 16.10
N ALA A 121 15.55 -5.86 16.76
CA ALA A 121 15.17 -7.11 16.11
C ALA A 121 13.73 -7.07 15.56
N TYR A 122 12.80 -6.52 16.35
CA TYR A 122 11.44 -6.24 15.89
C TYR A 122 11.42 -5.33 14.66
N LEU A 123 12.22 -4.26 14.65
CA LEU A 123 12.26 -3.35 13.50
C LEU A 123 12.78 -4.03 12.23
N ARG A 124 13.74 -4.95 12.34
CA ARG A 124 14.18 -5.77 11.19
C ARG A 124 13.08 -6.70 10.70
N PHE A 125 12.29 -7.28 11.60
CA PHE A 125 11.10 -8.05 11.24
C PHE A 125 10.09 -7.18 10.49
N LEU A 126 9.75 -6.01 11.04
CA LEU A 126 8.80 -5.07 10.44
C LEU A 126 9.25 -4.59 9.05
N VAL A 127 10.54 -4.33 8.86
CA VAL A 127 11.07 -3.91 7.55
C VAL A 127 10.93 -5.03 6.50
N ARG A 128 11.20 -6.29 6.88
CA ARG A 128 10.98 -7.44 5.99
C ARG A 128 9.51 -7.67 5.68
N HIS A 129 8.64 -7.50 6.67
CA HIS A 129 7.19 -7.54 6.51
C HIS A 129 6.73 -6.50 5.48
N ASN A 130 7.18 -5.25 5.64
CA ASN A 130 6.88 -4.15 4.73
C ASN A 130 7.44 -4.39 3.31
N ALA A 131 8.65 -4.95 3.20
CA ALA A 131 9.26 -5.28 1.90
C ALA A 131 8.43 -6.30 1.11
N ALA A 132 7.75 -7.23 1.78
CA ALA A 132 6.85 -8.20 1.15
C ALA A 132 5.52 -7.59 0.69
N GLN A 133 5.19 -6.37 1.11
CA GLN A 133 3.92 -5.69 0.86
C GLN A 133 4.10 -4.35 0.13
N ARG A 134 4.88 -4.34 -0.97
CA ARG A 134 5.23 -3.12 -1.70
C ARG A 134 4.04 -2.20 -2.04
N GLN A 135 2.93 -2.77 -2.53
CA GLN A 135 1.74 -1.99 -2.88
C GLN A 135 1.09 -1.34 -1.65
N MET A 136 1.16 -2.00 -0.49
CA MET A 136 0.65 -1.48 0.76
C MET A 136 1.50 -0.31 1.27
N VAL A 137 2.83 -0.44 1.20
CA VAL A 137 3.76 0.66 1.53
C VAL A 137 3.53 1.86 0.61
N GLN A 138 3.32 1.63 -0.69
CA GLN A 138 2.99 2.69 -1.64
C GLN A 138 1.67 3.38 -1.32
N LEU A 139 0.61 2.63 -1.03
CA LEU A 139 -0.66 3.19 -0.56
C LEU A 139 -0.47 4.04 0.69
N PHE A 140 0.24 3.51 1.69
CA PHE A 140 0.45 4.21 2.96
C PHE A 140 1.15 5.56 2.76
N LEU A 141 2.23 5.59 1.96
CA LEU A 141 2.96 6.83 1.69
C LEU A 141 2.14 7.83 0.88
N MET A 142 1.33 7.36 -0.07
CA MET A 142 0.42 8.22 -0.82
C MET A 142 -0.59 8.90 0.10
N LEU A 143 -1.27 8.11 0.94
CA LEU A 143 -2.23 8.62 1.91
C LEU A 143 -1.58 9.53 2.95
N TYR A 144 -0.34 9.23 3.36
CA TYR A 144 0.39 10.07 4.30
C TYR A 144 0.61 11.48 3.75
N ILE A 145 1.09 11.58 2.50
CA ILE A 145 1.32 12.89 1.86
C ILE A 145 -0.01 13.62 1.61
N GLU A 146 -1.04 12.93 1.13
CA GLU A 146 -2.38 13.55 0.95
C GLU A 146 -2.97 14.04 2.29
N SER A 147 -2.69 13.34 3.38
CA SER A 147 -3.19 13.68 4.72
C SER A 147 -2.58 14.94 5.33
N VAL A 148 -1.49 15.47 4.75
CA VAL A 148 -0.94 16.77 5.16
C VAL A 148 -1.98 17.88 4.95
N ASN A 149 -2.89 17.72 3.98
CA ASN A 149 -4.04 18.59 3.82
C ASN A 149 -5.03 18.41 5.00
N PRO A 150 -5.34 19.47 5.78
CA PRO A 150 -6.29 19.38 6.90
C PRO A 150 -7.70 18.92 6.53
N SER A 151 -8.11 19.03 5.27
CA SER A 151 -9.41 18.55 4.78
C SER A 151 -9.41 17.06 4.41
N HIS A 152 -8.25 16.37 4.45
CA HIS A 152 -8.18 14.95 4.12
C HIS A 152 -8.83 14.11 5.24
N PRO A 153 -9.62 13.07 4.92
CA PRO A 153 -10.31 12.26 5.92
C PRO A 153 -9.38 11.60 6.96
N LEU A 154 -8.15 11.26 6.57
CA LEU A 154 -7.14 10.66 7.46
C LEU A 154 -6.19 11.69 8.10
N HIS A 155 -6.47 13.00 8.03
CA HIS A 155 -5.60 14.03 8.60
C HIS A 155 -5.32 13.78 10.09
N GLU A 156 -6.35 13.57 10.88
CA GLU A 156 -6.22 13.32 12.32
C GLU A 156 -5.56 11.97 12.63
N TYR A 157 -5.85 10.94 11.83
CA TYR A 157 -5.20 9.63 11.98
C TYR A 157 -3.68 9.76 11.85
N TYR A 158 -3.20 10.39 10.78
CA TYR A 158 -1.77 10.53 10.53
C TYR A 158 -1.09 11.56 11.43
N ARG A 159 -1.79 12.62 11.82
CA ARG A 159 -1.33 13.59 12.84
C ARG A 159 -1.03 12.89 14.17
N ASN A 160 -1.91 11.99 14.61
CA ASN A 160 -1.80 11.31 15.90
C ASN A 160 -0.97 10.01 15.84
N ARG A 161 -0.64 9.53 14.63
CA ARG A 161 0.11 8.28 14.42
C ARG A 161 1.39 8.15 15.26
N PRO A 162 2.27 9.16 15.38
CA PRO A 162 3.48 9.02 16.20
C PRO A 162 3.18 8.73 17.67
N GLU A 163 2.14 9.36 18.23
CA GLU A 163 1.73 9.11 19.62
C GLU A 163 1.03 7.75 19.74
N ASN A 164 0.17 7.37 18.79
CA ASN A 164 -0.45 6.04 18.78
C ASN A 164 0.59 4.91 18.72
N ILE A 165 1.64 5.06 17.90
CA ILE A 165 2.76 4.11 17.84
C ILE A 165 3.50 4.09 19.17
N TRP A 166 3.78 5.26 19.77
CA TRP A 166 4.41 5.34 21.07
C TRP A 166 3.60 4.60 22.14
N GLU A 167 2.30 4.90 22.26
CA GLU A 167 1.41 4.26 23.22
C GLU A 167 1.30 2.75 23.00
N HIS A 168 1.28 2.30 21.74
CA HIS A 168 1.22 0.88 21.41
C HIS A 168 2.54 0.18 21.77
N TYR A 169 3.68 0.69 21.33
CA TYR A 169 4.98 0.07 21.57
C TYR A 169 5.36 0.11 23.06
N SER A 170 4.94 1.12 23.81
CA SER A 170 5.21 1.22 25.26
C SER A 170 4.54 0.14 26.10
N ARG A 171 3.62 -0.66 25.53
CA ARG A 171 2.96 -1.78 26.23
C ARG A 171 3.80 -3.05 26.28
N TYR A 172 4.91 -3.10 25.54
CA TYR A 172 5.73 -4.29 25.41
C TYR A 172 6.99 -4.20 26.28
N PRO A 173 7.48 -5.32 26.84
CA PRO A 173 8.61 -5.35 27.76
C PRO A 173 9.95 -5.32 27.02
N TRP A 174 10.21 -4.25 26.26
CA TRP A 174 11.44 -4.10 25.50
C TRP A 174 12.66 -4.07 26.41
N ARG A 175 13.62 -4.96 26.12
CA ARG A 175 14.92 -4.91 26.76
C ARG A 175 15.73 -3.78 26.11
N ILE A 176 16.19 -2.84 26.92
CA ILE A 176 17.02 -1.70 26.49
C ILE A 176 18.26 -1.58 27.38
N PRO A 177 19.35 -0.95 26.89
CA PRO A 177 20.55 -0.72 27.70
C PRO A 177 20.22 0.09 28.96
N PRO A 178 20.69 -0.30 30.16
CA PRO A 178 20.48 0.46 31.39
C PRO A 178 20.95 1.92 31.29
N GLU A 179 22.00 2.17 30.49
CA GLU A 179 22.57 3.49 30.26
C GLU A 179 21.63 4.41 29.44
N VAL A 180 20.67 3.85 28.70
CA VAL A 180 19.62 4.64 28.03
C VAL A 180 18.59 5.11 29.05
N GLY A 181 18.40 4.40 30.16
CA GLY A 181 17.37 4.66 31.16
C GLY A 181 16.07 3.91 30.90
N PRO A 182 14.98 4.24 31.62
CA PRO A 182 13.68 3.60 31.43
C PRO A 182 13.10 3.90 30.04
N TRP A 183 12.22 3.02 29.54
CA TRP A 183 11.59 3.17 28.23
C TRP A 183 10.93 4.56 28.08
N ASP A 184 10.01 4.89 28.99
CA ASP A 184 9.43 6.23 29.09
C ASP A 184 10.27 7.08 30.07
N PRO A 185 10.81 8.25 29.65
CA PRO A 185 10.69 8.89 28.33
C PRO A 185 11.85 8.63 27.37
N SER A 186 12.86 7.85 27.77
CA SER A 186 14.17 7.81 27.12
C SER A 186 14.14 7.29 25.68
N MET A 187 13.17 6.43 25.35
CA MET A 187 13.02 5.85 24.01
C MET A 187 12.24 6.72 23.03
N ARG A 188 11.56 7.80 23.47
CA ARG A 188 10.80 8.68 22.56
C ARG A 188 11.68 9.24 21.41
N PRO A 189 12.90 9.76 21.65
CA PRO A 189 13.76 10.23 20.58
C PRO A 189 14.25 9.12 19.64
N TYR A 190 14.43 7.89 20.14
CA TYR A 190 14.80 6.74 19.32
C TYR A 190 13.64 6.35 18.40
N LEU A 191 12.43 6.21 18.94
CA LEU A 191 11.25 5.87 18.15
C LEU A 191 10.97 6.91 17.06
N ARG A 192 11.11 8.21 17.39
CA ARG A 192 10.98 9.27 16.38
C ARG A 192 11.93 9.07 15.21
N ARG A 193 13.23 8.84 15.47
CA ARG A 193 14.24 8.61 14.42
C ARG A 193 13.96 7.33 13.63
N VAL A 194 13.46 6.28 14.29
CA VAL A 194 13.03 5.04 13.63
C VAL A 194 11.94 5.30 12.61
N ILE A 195 10.90 6.05 13.00
CA ILE A 195 9.79 6.41 12.10
C ILE A 195 10.31 7.25 10.92
N GLU A 196 11.06 8.32 11.22
CA GLU A 196 11.64 9.21 10.20
C GLU A 196 12.53 8.46 9.20
N ALA A 197 13.40 7.58 9.70
CA ALA A 197 14.28 6.78 8.84
C ALA A 197 13.50 5.77 8.00
N MET A 198 12.57 5.03 8.59
CA MET A 198 11.80 4.00 7.90
C MET A 198 10.94 4.60 6.78
N ASP A 199 10.22 5.68 7.05
CA ASP A 199 9.39 6.38 6.05
C ASP A 199 10.28 6.92 4.90
N GLY A 200 11.45 7.50 5.25
CA GLY A 200 12.42 8.00 4.28
C GLY A 200 13.01 6.90 3.38
N VAL A 201 13.40 5.76 3.96
CA VAL A 201 13.93 4.62 3.20
C VAL A 201 12.84 4.02 2.31
N GLN A 202 11.61 3.86 2.81
CA GLN A 202 10.48 3.37 2.03
C GLN A 202 10.19 4.27 0.83
N MET A 203 10.20 5.59 1.01
CA MET A 203 10.04 6.54 -0.08
C MET A 203 11.13 6.36 -1.15
N ARG A 204 12.40 6.25 -0.74
CA ARG A 204 13.53 6.02 -1.66
C ARG A 204 13.47 4.67 -2.37
N TRP A 205 13.02 3.61 -1.68
CA TRP A 205 12.83 2.27 -2.24
C TRP A 205 11.73 2.20 -3.31
N LEU A 206 10.74 3.09 -3.24
CA LEU A 206 9.68 3.20 -4.26
C LEU A 206 10.12 4.01 -5.49
N CYS A 207 11.12 4.89 -5.36
CA CYS A 207 11.65 5.69 -6.47
C CYS A 207 12.67 4.93 -7.34
N MET A 208 12.95 5.46 -8.54
CA MET A 208 13.93 4.89 -9.48
C MET A 208 15.23 5.72 -9.52
N PRO A 209 16.42 5.09 -9.57
CA PRO A 209 16.66 3.66 -9.32
C PRO A 209 16.39 3.32 -7.84
N PRO A 210 15.85 2.12 -7.55
CA PRO A 210 15.51 1.76 -6.17
C PRO A 210 16.78 1.45 -5.37
N VAL A 211 16.79 1.90 -4.11
CA VAL A 211 17.67 1.33 -3.08
C VAL A 211 17.08 0.01 -2.58
N ASP A 212 17.85 -0.86 -1.94
CA ASP A 212 17.26 -1.98 -1.20
C ASP A 212 16.75 -1.50 0.17
N LEU A 213 15.49 -1.80 0.49
CA LEU A 213 14.83 -1.32 1.71
C LEU A 213 15.50 -1.89 2.97
N TYR A 214 15.89 -3.17 2.96
CA TYR A 214 16.44 -3.82 4.14
C TYR A 214 17.90 -3.42 4.36
N ASP A 215 18.70 -3.38 3.30
CA ASP A 215 20.10 -2.96 3.39
C ASP A 215 20.23 -1.52 3.87
N GLU A 216 19.38 -0.61 3.38
CA GLU A 216 19.39 0.77 3.88
C GLU A 216 18.89 0.88 5.32
N TRP A 217 17.85 0.11 5.69
CA TRP A 217 17.43 0.06 7.09
C TRP A 217 18.57 -0.34 8.02
N LEU A 218 19.38 -1.34 7.65
CA LEU A 218 20.53 -1.76 8.47
C LEU A 218 21.58 -0.64 8.65
N ALA A 219 21.72 0.26 7.68
CA ALA A 219 22.59 1.43 7.80
C ALA A 219 22.04 2.43 8.84
N PHE A 220 20.74 2.76 8.75
CA PHE A 220 20.09 3.64 9.73
C PHE A 220 20.02 3.01 11.13
N GLU A 221 19.73 1.72 11.24
CA GLU A 221 19.72 0.99 12.52
C GLU A 221 21.06 1.13 13.24
N ARG A 222 22.19 1.06 12.52
CA ARG A 222 23.53 1.27 13.10
C ARG A 222 23.73 2.68 13.64
N MET A 223 23.13 3.69 13.01
CA MET A 223 23.21 5.09 13.46
C MET A 223 22.28 5.36 14.65
N ILE A 224 21.09 4.75 14.65
CA ILE A 224 20.08 4.94 15.69
C ILE A 224 20.48 4.20 16.98
N PHE A 225 21.02 2.98 16.87
CA PHE A 225 21.33 2.10 18.00
C PHE A 225 22.83 1.79 18.11
N PRO A 226 23.74 2.76 18.24
CA PRO A 226 25.18 2.56 18.00
C PRO A 226 25.87 1.54 18.92
N SER A 227 26.93 0.92 18.40
CA SER A 227 27.88 0.10 19.17
C SER A 227 28.80 1.01 20.02
N PRO A 228 29.27 0.57 21.21
CA PRO A 228 29.02 -0.74 21.84
C PRO A 228 27.73 -0.80 22.67
N LEU A 229 27.06 0.34 22.88
CA LEU A 229 25.92 0.48 23.78
C LEU A 229 24.80 -0.55 23.51
N TRP A 230 24.56 -0.87 22.24
CA TRP A 230 23.45 -1.74 21.82
C TRP A 230 23.87 -3.15 21.39
N ASP A 231 25.14 -3.55 21.54
CA ASP A 231 25.63 -4.84 21.00
C ASP A 231 24.89 -6.05 21.57
N GLY A 232 24.43 -5.98 22.83
CA GLY A 232 23.61 -7.02 23.48
C GLY A 232 22.08 -6.85 23.35
N TYR A 233 21.64 -5.87 22.55
CA TYR A 233 20.24 -5.45 22.43
C TYR A 233 19.75 -5.39 20.98
N ARG A 234 20.55 -5.86 20.03
CA ARG A 234 20.23 -5.88 18.61
C ARG A 234 19.77 -7.24 18.14
#